data_AF-A0A7K4IQ13-F1
#
_entry.id   AF-A0A7K4IQ13-F1
#
_cell.length_a   1.000
_cell.length_b   1.000
_cell.length_c   1.000
_cell.angle_alpha   90.00
_cell.angle_beta   90.00
_cell.angle_gamma   90.00
#
_symmetry.space_group_name_H-M   'P 1'
#
loop_
_entity.id
_entity.type
_entity.pdbx_description
1 polymer ?
#
loop_
_entity_poly.entity_id
_entity_poly.type
_entity_poly.pdbx_seq_one_letter_code
_entity_poly.pdbx_strand_id
1 'polypeptide(L)'
;MRRILGLGILMATLLLIIATVLTTSAPNEASINSFAPNVLFADDFEGYEVGTFPFSGGWELWFNGVGDEYQMIVDNISASPTKSLQLWGLSGWAAFAAKRFTTDAFKIGFQVNVRVDEITGGVQDNARVSFTKWTSLSTSREYAPVVFDNNGAIVTDGKILRSYVADEWY
;
A
#
# COMPACT_ATOMS: atom_id res chain seq x y z
N MET A 1 -16.15 86.83 -30.61
CA MET A 1 -17.51 87.16 -30.12
C MET A 1 -17.77 86.32 -28.88
N ARG A 2 -18.04 86.96 -27.74
CA ARG A 2 -18.31 86.33 -26.43
C ARG A 2 -19.72 85.74 -26.35
N ARG A 3 -19.90 84.66 -25.56
CA ARG A 3 -20.97 84.38 -24.56
C ARG A 3 -20.75 82.94 -24.05
N ILE A 4 -20.29 82.68 -22.82
CA ILE A 4 -20.90 82.84 -21.48
C ILE A 4 -21.92 81.73 -21.11
N LEU A 5 -21.48 80.95 -20.11
CA LEU A 5 -22.17 80.26 -19.00
C LEU A 5 -23.21 79.16 -19.25
N GLY A 6 -22.99 78.06 -18.52
CA GLY A 6 -23.97 77.04 -18.14
C GLY A 6 -23.45 76.20 -16.97
N LEU A 7 -23.26 76.85 -15.82
CA LEU A 7 -22.88 76.26 -14.54
C LEU A 7 -24.12 75.58 -13.91
N GLY A 8 -24.09 74.26 -13.73
CA GLY A 8 -25.03 73.49 -12.88
C GLY A 8 -24.19 72.55 -12.02
N ILE A 9 -23.74 72.98 -10.84
CA ILE A 9 -24.41 72.85 -9.53
C ILE A 9 -24.43 71.40 -9.01
N LEU A 10 -23.53 71.20 -8.05
CA LEU A 10 -23.66 70.44 -6.79
C LEU A 10 -23.92 68.92 -6.78
N MET A 11 -23.00 68.30 -6.03
CA MET A 11 -23.22 67.35 -4.95
C MET A 11 -23.22 65.84 -5.21
N ALA A 12 -22.25 65.24 -4.53
CA ALA A 12 -22.35 63.98 -3.80
C ALA A 12 -22.33 62.69 -4.63
N THR A 13 -21.18 62.05 -4.71
CA THR A 13 -20.85 60.97 -3.75
C THR A 13 -19.44 60.44 -3.96
N LEU A 14 -18.69 60.53 -2.86
CA LEU A 14 -17.48 59.83 -2.53
C LEU A 14 -17.69 58.31 -2.66
N LEU A 15 -16.90 57.62 -3.50
CA LEU A 15 -16.65 56.19 -3.29
C LEU A 15 -15.20 55.85 -3.68
N LEU A 16 -14.32 56.09 -2.73
CA LEU A 16 -12.93 55.63 -2.72
C LEU A 16 -12.94 54.13 -2.38
N ILE A 17 -12.85 53.24 -3.37
CA ILE A 17 -12.64 51.81 -3.11
C ILE A 17 -11.13 51.59 -2.94
N ILE A 18 -10.66 51.69 -1.69
CA ILE A 18 -9.36 51.14 -1.30
C ILE A 18 -9.55 49.62 -1.22
N ALA A 19 -9.09 48.90 -2.24
CA ALA A 19 -8.95 47.45 -2.16
C ALA A 19 -7.72 47.13 -1.31
N THR A 20 -7.92 46.91 -0.01
CA THR A 20 -6.91 46.31 0.87
C THR A 20 -6.74 44.84 0.50
N VAL A 21 -5.64 44.50 -0.15
CA VAL A 21 -5.20 43.12 -0.33
C VAL A 21 -4.73 42.61 1.04
N LEU A 22 -5.57 41.82 1.71
CA LEU A 22 -5.16 41.00 2.85
C LEU A 22 -4.30 39.84 2.30
N THR A 23 -2.99 40.05 2.21
CA THR A 23 -2.06 38.93 2.07
C THR A 23 -2.02 38.17 3.39
N THR A 24 -2.85 37.14 3.51
CA THR A 24 -2.66 36.12 4.54
C THR A 24 -1.39 35.35 4.16
N SER A 25 -0.27 35.64 4.81
CA SER A 25 0.89 34.75 4.78
C SER A 25 0.45 33.44 5.41
N ALA A 26 0.36 32.38 4.62
CA ALA A 26 0.21 31.02 5.15
C ALA A 26 1.32 30.79 6.20
N PRO A 27 1.02 30.15 7.33
CA PRO A 27 2.06 29.81 8.30
C PRO A 27 3.10 28.93 7.59
N ASN A 28 4.38 29.28 7.75
CA ASN A 28 5.49 28.45 7.32
C ASN A 28 5.25 27.03 7.84
N GLU A 29 4.89 26.11 6.96
CA GLU A 29 4.93 24.69 7.27
C GLU A 29 6.37 24.37 7.63
N ALA A 30 6.61 24.14 8.91
CA ALA A 30 7.86 23.58 9.38
C ALA A 30 8.09 22.32 8.53
N SER A 31 9.18 22.31 7.77
CA SER A 31 9.60 21.14 7.02
C SER A 31 9.77 20.00 8.02
N ILE A 32 8.75 19.16 8.14
CA ILE A 32 8.90 17.89 8.80
C ILE A 32 9.94 17.18 7.95
N ASN A 33 11.13 16.98 8.50
CA ASN A 33 12.11 16.09 7.91
C ASN A 33 11.39 14.75 7.73
N SER A 34 10.84 14.52 6.53
CA SER A 34 10.27 13.25 6.17
C SER A 34 11.45 12.30 6.26
N PHE A 35 11.49 11.47 7.30
CA PHE A 35 12.24 10.24 7.26
C PHE A 35 11.65 9.48 6.07
N ALA A 36 12.21 9.66 4.88
CA ALA A 36 11.98 8.74 3.80
C ALA A 36 12.62 7.44 4.30
N PRO A 37 11.82 6.41 4.66
CA PRO A 37 12.41 5.15 5.07
C PRO A 37 13.35 4.71 3.95
N ASN A 38 14.56 4.25 4.29
CA ASN A 38 15.43 3.64 3.30
C ASN A 38 14.73 2.36 2.82
N VAL A 39 14.07 2.43 1.67
CA VAL A 39 13.29 1.33 1.10
C VAL A 39 14.26 0.26 0.61
N LEU A 40 14.31 -0.87 1.32
CA LEU A 40 15.14 -2.01 0.91
C LEU A 40 14.67 -2.62 -0.41
N PHE A 41 13.35 -2.73 -0.58
CA PHE A 41 12.69 -3.03 -1.84
C PHE A 41 11.22 -2.62 -1.77
N ALA A 42 10.61 -2.39 -2.93
CA ALA A 42 9.17 -2.23 -3.10
C ALA A 42 8.77 -2.90 -4.42
N ASP A 43 7.55 -3.40 -4.48
CA ASP A 43 7.01 -4.05 -5.67
C ASP A 43 5.49 -3.87 -5.71
N ASP A 44 5.00 -3.23 -6.76
CA ASP A 44 3.56 -3.06 -7.05
C ASP A 44 3.05 -4.08 -8.08
N PHE A 45 3.94 -4.94 -8.57
CA PHE A 45 3.69 -5.98 -9.57
C PHE A 45 3.30 -5.51 -10.98
N GLU A 46 3.31 -4.20 -11.27
CA GLU A 46 2.89 -3.68 -12.57
C GLU A 46 3.84 -4.04 -13.71
N GLY A 47 5.12 -4.21 -13.39
CA GLY A 47 6.19 -4.52 -14.34
C GLY A 47 6.19 -5.93 -14.90
N TYR A 48 5.30 -6.82 -14.44
CA TYR A 48 5.29 -8.23 -14.82
C TYR A 48 4.17 -8.58 -15.80
N GLU A 49 4.35 -9.67 -16.55
CA GLU A 49 3.36 -10.19 -17.48
C GLU A 49 2.27 -10.98 -16.72
N VAL A 50 1.01 -10.72 -17.05
CA VAL A 50 -0.14 -11.46 -16.50
C VAL A 50 -0.05 -12.94 -16.89
N GLY A 51 -0.35 -13.84 -15.95
CA GLY A 51 -0.22 -15.28 -16.14
C GLY A 51 1.19 -15.83 -15.93
N THR A 52 2.13 -15.00 -15.46
CA THR A 52 3.51 -15.43 -15.14
C THR A 52 3.83 -15.22 -13.66
N PHE A 53 4.74 -16.01 -13.11
CA PHE A 53 5.33 -15.72 -11.79
C PHE A 53 6.47 -14.67 -11.94
N PRO A 54 6.62 -13.70 -11.02
CA PRO A 54 7.52 -12.56 -11.17
C PRO A 54 9.02 -12.88 -10.95
N PHE A 55 9.52 -13.97 -11.53
CA PHE A 55 10.93 -14.39 -11.43
C PHE A 55 11.91 -13.31 -11.91
N SER A 56 11.54 -12.56 -12.95
CA SER A 56 12.36 -11.45 -13.49
C SER A 56 12.61 -10.34 -12.48
N GLY A 57 11.74 -10.22 -11.46
CA GLY A 57 11.87 -9.30 -10.34
C GLY A 57 12.73 -9.81 -9.21
N GLY A 58 13.30 -11.01 -9.31
CA GLY A 58 14.02 -11.66 -8.22
C GLY A 58 13.11 -12.24 -7.13
N TRP A 59 11.82 -12.44 -7.44
CA TRP A 59 10.95 -13.28 -6.60
C TRP A 59 11.29 -14.74 -6.82
N GLU A 60 11.26 -15.51 -5.74
CA GLU A 60 11.47 -16.95 -5.72
C GLU A 60 10.18 -17.63 -5.29
N LEU A 61 9.79 -18.70 -5.98
CA LEU A 61 8.73 -19.59 -5.55
C LEU A 61 9.35 -20.73 -4.74
N TRP A 62 9.17 -20.72 -3.42
CA TRP A 62 9.76 -21.73 -2.54
C TRP A 62 8.85 -22.95 -2.40
N PHE A 63 7.56 -22.72 -2.22
CA PHE A 63 6.53 -23.77 -2.16
C PHE A 63 5.41 -23.38 -3.12
N ASN A 64 4.91 -24.34 -3.89
CA ASN A 64 4.02 -24.06 -5.00
C ASN A 64 2.54 -24.30 -4.70
N GLY A 65 2.18 -24.64 -3.46
CA GLY A 65 0.77 -24.84 -3.09
C GLY A 65 0.07 -25.83 -4.02
N VAL A 66 -0.98 -25.37 -4.71
CA VAL A 66 -1.75 -26.20 -5.65
C VAL A 66 -1.08 -26.45 -7.01
N GLY A 67 0.05 -25.79 -7.31
CA GLY A 67 0.79 -25.92 -8.57
C GLY A 67 1.40 -24.59 -9.01
N ASP A 68 2.50 -24.65 -9.78
CA ASP A 68 3.26 -23.47 -10.23
C ASP A 68 2.38 -22.54 -11.10
N GLU A 69 1.49 -23.13 -11.91
CA GLU A 69 0.58 -22.44 -12.82
C GLU A 69 -0.47 -21.57 -12.11
N TYR A 70 -0.66 -21.74 -10.79
CA TYR A 70 -1.59 -20.95 -9.98
C TYR A 70 -0.92 -19.80 -9.24
N GLN A 71 0.42 -19.74 -9.26
CA GLN A 71 1.22 -18.72 -8.59
C GLN A 71 1.65 -17.72 -9.66
N MET A 72 0.87 -16.66 -9.82
CA MET A 72 1.00 -15.81 -10.99
C MET A 72 0.53 -14.40 -10.74
N ILE A 73 1.01 -13.50 -11.59
CA ILE A 73 0.49 -12.15 -11.70
C ILE A 73 -0.89 -12.21 -12.36
N VAL A 74 -1.86 -11.56 -11.72
CA VAL A 74 -3.24 -11.45 -12.18
C VAL A 74 -3.62 -9.98 -12.34
N ASP A 75 -4.60 -9.69 -13.19
CA ASP A 75 -5.09 -8.33 -13.48
C ASP A 75 -6.60 -8.14 -13.27
N ASN A 76 -7.30 -9.19 -12.84
CA ASN A 76 -8.72 -9.13 -12.49
C ASN A 76 -8.96 -8.56 -11.09
N ILE A 77 -7.95 -8.65 -10.20
CA ILE A 77 -7.98 -8.20 -8.80
C ILE A 77 -6.61 -7.57 -8.47
N SER A 78 -6.63 -6.35 -7.91
CA SER A 78 -5.41 -5.62 -7.52
C SER A 78 -5.66 -4.68 -6.34
N ALA A 79 -4.61 -4.42 -5.57
CA ALA A 79 -4.62 -3.36 -4.56
C ALA A 79 -4.23 -2.01 -5.15
N SER A 80 -3.28 -2.00 -6.09
CA SER A 80 -2.83 -0.79 -6.79
C SER A 80 -1.81 -1.12 -7.89
N PRO A 81 -1.92 -0.54 -9.10
CA PRO A 81 -3.16 -0.11 -9.75
C PRO A 81 -3.92 -1.27 -10.39
N THR A 82 -3.28 -2.11 -11.22
CA THR A 82 -3.99 -3.07 -12.10
C THR A 82 -3.62 -4.52 -11.89
N LYS A 83 -2.46 -4.80 -11.27
CA LYS A 83 -1.96 -6.16 -11.10
C LYS A 83 -1.73 -6.49 -9.63
N SER A 84 -1.70 -7.79 -9.34
CA SER A 84 -1.26 -8.32 -8.06
C SER A 84 -0.65 -9.71 -8.22
N LEU A 85 0.14 -10.15 -7.25
CA LEU A 85 0.61 -11.53 -7.16
C LEU A 85 -0.46 -12.38 -6.45
N GLN A 86 -0.99 -13.36 -7.18
CA GLN A 86 -1.84 -14.41 -6.61
C GLN A 86 -0.99 -15.56 -6.09
N LEU A 87 -1.30 -16.03 -4.88
CA LEU A 87 -0.76 -17.25 -4.30
C LEU A 87 -1.89 -18.15 -3.83
N TRP A 88 -1.86 -19.42 -4.24
CA TRP A 88 -2.88 -20.41 -3.88
C TRP A 88 -2.23 -21.64 -3.24
N GLY A 89 -2.42 -21.76 -1.92
CA GLY A 89 -2.04 -22.93 -1.13
C GLY A 89 -3.13 -24.00 -1.04
N LEU A 90 -2.78 -25.12 -0.42
CA LEU A 90 -3.71 -26.17 0.01
C LEU A 90 -3.51 -26.46 1.50
N SER A 91 -4.47 -27.11 2.14
CA SER A 91 -4.36 -27.41 3.57
C SER A 91 -3.09 -28.23 3.87
N GLY A 92 -2.23 -27.70 4.72
CA GLY A 92 -0.93 -28.29 5.07
C GLY A 92 0.20 -28.01 4.07
N TRP A 93 -0.04 -27.28 2.98
CA TRP A 93 0.99 -26.91 2.00
C TRP A 93 0.71 -25.53 1.37
N ALA A 94 1.40 -24.51 1.88
CA ALA A 94 1.25 -23.14 1.41
C ALA A 94 1.88 -22.95 0.01
N ALA A 95 1.36 -21.99 -0.75
CA ALA A 95 2.16 -21.31 -1.77
C ALA A 95 2.98 -20.21 -1.09
N PHE A 96 4.29 -20.15 -1.37
CA PHE A 96 5.22 -19.28 -0.67
C PHE A 96 6.15 -18.59 -1.67
N ALA A 97 5.90 -17.31 -1.91
CA ALA A 97 6.81 -16.43 -2.64
C ALA A 97 7.74 -15.69 -1.68
N ALA A 98 9.02 -15.58 -2.04
CA ALA A 98 10.02 -14.90 -1.24
C ALA A 98 10.85 -13.94 -2.09
N LYS A 99 11.18 -12.77 -1.53
CA LYS A 99 12.12 -11.81 -2.11
C LYS A 99 13.32 -11.68 -1.19
N ARG A 100 14.50 -12.04 -1.68
CA ARG A 100 15.73 -11.92 -0.88
C ARG A 100 16.13 -10.47 -0.75
N PHE A 101 16.63 -10.11 0.43
CA PHE A 101 17.22 -8.81 0.69
C PHE A 101 18.42 -8.96 1.63
N THR A 102 19.26 -7.94 1.72
CA THR A 102 20.35 -7.85 2.69
C THR A 102 20.40 -6.41 3.20
N THR A 103 20.70 -6.24 4.48
CA THR A 103 20.71 -4.93 5.12
C THR A 103 21.57 -4.97 6.38
N ASP A 104 22.14 -3.83 6.73
CA ASP A 104 22.81 -3.55 8.01
C ASP A 104 21.89 -2.80 8.99
N ALA A 105 20.65 -2.50 8.58
CA ALA A 105 19.69 -1.80 9.41
C ALA A 105 19.37 -2.59 10.69
N PHE A 106 19.40 -1.91 11.83
CA PHE A 106 19.06 -2.52 13.13
C PHE A 106 17.57 -2.85 13.26
N LYS A 107 16.71 -2.11 12.55
CA LYS A 107 15.26 -2.32 12.55
C LYS A 107 14.74 -2.24 11.13
N ILE A 108 13.95 -3.25 10.77
CA ILE A 108 13.26 -3.35 9.49
C ILE A 108 11.77 -3.58 9.72
N GLY A 109 10.98 -3.25 8.72
CA GLY A 109 9.55 -3.49 8.66
C GLY A 109 9.12 -3.70 7.22
N PHE A 110 7.86 -4.02 7.01
CA PHE A 110 7.26 -4.12 5.70
C PHE A 110 5.89 -3.45 5.71
N GLN A 111 5.47 -3.03 4.53
CA GLN A 111 4.09 -2.66 4.22
C GLN A 111 3.67 -3.51 3.03
N VAL A 112 2.50 -4.10 3.12
CA VAL A 112 1.95 -5.03 2.13
C VAL A 112 0.43 -4.89 2.15
N ASN A 113 -0.21 -5.00 0.99
CA ASN A 113 -1.66 -5.18 0.92
C ASN A 113 -1.93 -6.67 0.73
N VAL A 114 -2.81 -7.24 1.56
CA VAL A 114 -3.19 -8.66 1.46
C VAL A 114 -4.70 -8.75 1.30
N ARG A 115 -5.14 -9.57 0.33
CA ARG A 115 -6.53 -10.00 0.18
C ARG A 115 -6.57 -11.52 0.32
N VAL A 116 -7.54 -11.99 1.10
CA VAL A 116 -7.85 -13.42 1.26
C VAL A 116 -9.17 -13.70 0.54
N ASP A 117 -9.16 -14.60 -0.44
CA ASP A 117 -10.34 -14.92 -1.26
C ASP A 117 -11.46 -15.58 -0.46
N GLU A 118 -11.11 -16.47 0.48
CA GLU A 118 -12.08 -17.23 1.27
C GLU A 118 -11.55 -17.50 2.67
N ILE A 119 -12.45 -17.48 3.66
CA ILE A 119 -12.18 -17.97 5.01
C ILE A 119 -12.74 -19.39 5.13
N THR A 120 -11.85 -20.39 5.15
CA THR A 120 -12.25 -21.80 5.10
C THR A 120 -12.51 -22.44 6.47
N GLY A 121 -12.22 -21.73 7.57
CA GLY A 121 -12.24 -22.29 8.94
C GLY A 121 -11.09 -23.29 9.22
N GLY A 122 -11.12 -23.98 10.36
CA GLY A 122 -10.14 -25.05 10.72
C GLY A 122 -9.13 -24.70 11.82
N VAL A 123 -7.85 -25.08 11.67
CA VAL A 123 -6.74 -24.74 12.61
C VAL A 123 -5.52 -24.09 11.97
N GLN A 124 -5.54 -23.86 10.65
CA GLN A 124 -4.44 -23.27 9.87
C GLN A 124 -4.77 -21.82 9.52
N ASP A 125 -3.82 -21.06 9.01
CA ASP A 125 -4.04 -19.71 8.50
C ASP A 125 -4.38 -19.70 7.00
N ASN A 126 -5.07 -18.65 6.57
CA ASN A 126 -5.44 -18.46 5.16
C ASN A 126 -4.34 -17.74 4.37
N ALA A 127 -3.63 -16.82 5.02
CA ALA A 127 -2.49 -16.11 4.43
C ALA A 127 -1.51 -15.65 5.51
N ARG A 128 -0.26 -15.41 5.10
CA ARG A 128 0.79 -14.95 6.00
C ARG A 128 1.82 -14.10 5.26
N VAL A 129 2.30 -13.06 5.94
CA VAL A 129 3.47 -12.29 5.52
C VAL A 129 4.45 -12.21 6.68
N SER A 130 5.73 -12.47 6.41
CA SER A 130 6.76 -12.52 7.45
C SER A 130 8.15 -12.27 6.88
N PHE A 131 9.09 -11.94 7.77
CA PHE A 131 10.51 -12.12 7.44
C PHE A 131 10.84 -13.60 7.57
N THR A 132 11.52 -14.17 6.58
CA THR A 132 11.67 -15.61 6.50
C THR A 132 13.10 -16.02 6.14
N LYS A 133 13.53 -17.15 6.71
CA LYS A 133 14.74 -17.87 6.37
C LYS A 133 14.39 -19.24 5.78
N TRP A 134 14.93 -19.53 4.60
CA TRP A 134 14.81 -20.86 4.00
C TRP A 134 15.57 -21.89 4.84
N THR A 135 14.95 -23.02 5.17
CA THR A 135 15.59 -24.09 5.96
C THR A 135 15.73 -25.39 5.19
N SER A 136 14.77 -25.74 4.33
CA SER A 136 14.87 -26.88 3.40
C SER A 136 13.87 -26.74 2.25
N LEU A 137 13.92 -27.66 1.28
CA LEU A 137 12.95 -27.74 0.17
C LEU A 137 11.47 -27.80 0.60
N SER A 138 11.18 -28.08 1.87
CA SER A 138 9.81 -28.19 2.39
C SER A 138 9.58 -27.40 3.68
N THR A 139 10.56 -26.61 4.13
CA THR A 139 10.45 -25.88 5.40
C THR A 139 11.07 -24.50 5.32
N SER A 140 10.49 -23.58 6.08
CA SER A 140 11.02 -22.26 6.33
C SER A 140 10.92 -21.93 7.82
N ARG A 141 11.73 -20.98 8.27
CA ARG A 141 11.61 -20.37 9.59
C ARG A 141 11.20 -18.92 9.43
N GLU A 142 10.16 -18.54 10.14
CA GLU A 142 9.56 -17.23 10.04
C GLU A 142 9.83 -16.37 11.28
N TYR A 143 9.80 -15.07 11.07
CA TYR A 143 10.08 -14.04 12.06
C TYR A 143 9.05 -12.91 11.89
N ALA A 144 8.48 -12.48 13.02
CA ALA A 144 7.45 -11.45 13.09
C ALA A 144 6.31 -11.65 12.07
N PRO A 145 5.65 -12.83 12.03
CA PRO A 145 4.57 -13.07 11.09
C PRO A 145 3.36 -12.19 11.39
N VAL A 146 2.76 -11.67 10.34
CA VAL A 146 1.38 -11.17 10.32
C VAL A 146 0.53 -12.25 9.66
N VAL A 147 -0.38 -12.80 10.43
CA VAL A 147 -1.16 -14.00 10.09
C VAL A 147 -2.61 -13.59 9.87
N PHE A 148 -3.18 -13.94 8.71
CA PHE A 148 -4.60 -13.91 8.45
C PHE A 148 -5.16 -15.26 8.85
N ASP A 149 -5.63 -15.37 10.10
CA ASP A 149 -6.12 -16.63 10.62
C ASP A 149 -7.43 -17.04 9.95
N ASN A 150 -7.82 -18.29 10.12
CA ASN A 150 -9.02 -18.85 9.54
C ASN A 150 -10.33 -18.53 10.28
N ASN A 151 -10.30 -17.68 11.30
CA ASN A 151 -11.47 -17.19 12.00
C ASN A 151 -11.79 -15.73 11.65
N GLY A 152 -11.10 -15.17 10.66
CA GLY A 152 -11.28 -13.78 10.25
C GLY A 152 -10.59 -12.80 11.20
N ALA A 153 -9.44 -13.16 11.77
CA ALA A 153 -8.60 -12.25 12.53
C ALA A 153 -7.19 -12.10 11.95
N ILE A 154 -6.68 -10.88 11.98
CA ILE A 154 -5.28 -10.57 11.69
C ILE A 154 -4.53 -10.61 13.02
N VAL A 155 -3.54 -11.49 13.12
CA VAL A 155 -2.83 -11.82 14.35
C VAL A 155 -1.33 -11.64 14.17
N THR A 156 -0.66 -11.11 15.20
CA THR A 156 0.80 -11.12 15.30
C THR A 156 1.20 -11.28 16.77
N ASP A 157 2.29 -12.01 17.06
CA ASP A 157 2.76 -12.25 18.44
C ASP A 157 1.65 -12.76 19.39
N GLY A 158 0.76 -13.62 18.88
CA GLY A 158 -0.39 -14.14 19.62
C GLY A 158 -1.48 -13.11 19.96
N LYS A 159 -1.38 -11.88 19.44
CA LYS A 159 -2.34 -10.79 19.65
C LYS A 159 -3.17 -10.55 18.40
N ILE A 160 -4.47 -10.46 18.60
CA ILE A 160 -5.40 -10.01 17.56
C ILE A 160 -5.20 -8.51 17.36
N LEU A 161 -4.85 -8.11 16.14
CA LEU A 161 -4.77 -6.71 15.74
C LEU A 161 -6.15 -6.16 15.36
N ARG A 162 -6.90 -6.93 14.56
CA ARG A 162 -8.25 -6.62 14.10
C ARG A 162 -8.92 -7.85 13.48
N SER A 163 -10.22 -7.78 13.25
CA SER A 163 -10.92 -8.71 12.38
C SER A 163 -10.75 -8.34 10.90
N TYR A 164 -10.91 -9.32 10.02
CA TYR A 164 -10.96 -9.20 8.57
C TYR A 164 -12.07 -10.08 8.00
N VAL A 165 -12.57 -9.72 6.83
CA VAL A 165 -13.49 -10.52 6.02
C VAL A 165 -12.82 -10.91 4.71
N ALA A 166 -13.27 -12.01 4.10
CA ALA A 166 -12.80 -12.42 2.79
C ALA A 166 -13.15 -11.36 1.72
N ASP A 167 -12.43 -11.41 0.60
CA ASP A 167 -12.63 -10.54 -0.56
C ASP A 167 -12.41 -9.03 -0.30
N GLU A 168 -11.60 -8.69 0.71
CA GLU A 168 -11.20 -7.33 1.02
C GLU A 168 -9.68 -7.20 1.15
N TRP A 169 -9.15 -6.02 0.83
CA TRP A 169 -7.75 -5.67 1.00
C TRP A 169 -7.49 -5.08 2.39
N TYR A 170 -6.40 -5.53 3.03
CA TYR A 170 -5.94 -5.10 4.35
C TYR A 170 -4.49 -4.66 4.34
#